data_AF-A0A2H9QUE0-F1
#
_entry.id   AF-A0A2H9QUE0-F1
#
_cell.length_a   1.000
_cell.length_b   1.000
_cell.length_c   1.000
_cell.angle_alpha   90.00
_cell.angle_beta   90.00
_cell.angle_gamma   90.00
#
_symmetry.space_group_name_H-M   'P 1'
#
loop_
_entity.id
_entity.type
_entity.pdbx_description
1 polymer ?
#
loop_
_entity_poly.entity_id
_entity_poly.type
_entity_poly.pdbx_seq_one_letter_code
_entity_poly.pdbx_strand_id
1 'polypeptide(L)'
;MPIVMQISVGVKGELPEGVRAAGGEKGKPGGGGGGDGGGGGSEPATNKVALVIGISNYDGTRYDLQYCDDDARDWANYLKGKGYTVHTLIDGQATYNNIASEIDWLNSAENAGDEVAFCYAGHGIIERKLGSCILTSDLYKVSYKWFVDKFSTFSSAKIFFCFDACQ
;
A
#
# COMPACT_ATOMS: atom_id res chain seq x y z
N MET A 1 17.85 -1.30 -14.70
CA MET A 1 17.06 -0.15 -15.19
C MET A 1 16.82 0.77 -14.00
N PRO A 2 16.92 2.10 -14.11
CA PRO A 2 16.69 2.95 -12.95
C PRO A 2 15.21 2.82 -12.54
N ILE A 3 14.97 2.33 -11.33
CA ILE A 3 13.66 2.40 -10.68
C ILE A 3 13.37 3.89 -10.53
N VAL A 4 12.51 4.42 -11.39
CA VAL A 4 11.99 5.77 -11.26
C VAL A 4 11.02 5.73 -10.08
N MET A 5 11.54 5.99 -8.88
CA MET A 5 10.69 6.31 -7.73
C MET A 5 10.10 7.69 -8.01
N GLN A 6 8.92 7.72 -8.64
CA GLN A 6 8.05 8.89 -8.61
C GLN A 6 7.63 9.08 -7.15
N ILE A 7 8.44 9.80 -6.38
CA ILE A 7 7.97 10.48 -5.19
C ILE A 7 7.11 11.63 -5.70
N SER A 8 5.84 11.37 -5.99
CA SER A 8 4.89 12.44 -6.27
C SER A 8 4.53 13.11 -4.95
N VAL A 9 5.40 14.01 -4.47
CA VAL A 9 4.93 15.08 -3.58
C VAL A 9 4.19 16.07 -4.48
N GLY A 10 2.87 15.85 -4.59
CA GLY A 10 1.83 16.75 -5.10
C GLY A 10 2.10 17.61 -6.34
N VAL A 11 1.43 17.28 -7.45
CA VAL A 11 0.98 18.32 -8.41
C VAL A 11 -0.45 17.99 -8.87
N LYS A 12 -1.38 18.88 -8.49
CA LYS A 12 -2.73 19.13 -9.03
C LYS A 12 -3.31 18.03 -9.93
N GLY A 13 -4.07 17.13 -9.34
CA GLY A 13 -5.08 16.34 -10.02
C GLY A 13 -6.20 16.13 -9.03
N GLU A 14 -7.40 16.58 -9.37
CA GLU A 14 -8.59 16.48 -8.54
C GLU A 14 -8.74 15.07 -7.97
N LEU A 15 -9.16 14.99 -6.71
CA LEU A 15 -9.67 13.78 -6.11
C LEU A 15 -10.65 13.12 -7.11
N PRO A 16 -10.54 11.83 -7.42
CA PRO A 16 -11.50 11.17 -8.29
C PRO A 16 -12.91 11.37 -7.73
N GLU A 17 -13.83 11.85 -8.57
CA GLU A 17 -15.22 12.05 -8.18
C GLU A 17 -15.77 10.77 -7.53
N GLY A 18 -16.05 10.82 -6.22
CA GLY A 18 -16.65 9.71 -5.49
C GLY A 18 -16.03 9.35 -4.13
N VAL A 19 -14.85 9.85 -3.77
CA VAL A 19 -14.32 9.70 -2.40
C VAL A 19 -14.90 10.82 -1.53
N ARG A 20 -15.95 10.50 -0.76
CA ARG A 20 -16.53 11.40 0.25
C ARG A 20 -16.11 10.93 1.63
N ALA A 21 -15.70 11.89 2.47
CA ALA A 21 -15.62 11.71 3.92
C ALA A 21 -16.92 11.06 4.43
N ALA A 22 -16.79 9.98 5.21
CA ALA A 22 -17.91 9.11 5.53
C ALA A 22 -19.00 9.83 6.35
N GLY A 23 -20.22 9.81 5.81
CA GLY A 23 -21.46 10.05 6.53
C GLY A 23 -22.59 9.25 5.89
N GLY A 24 -23.19 8.34 6.66
CA GLY A 24 -24.62 7.98 6.58
C GLY A 24 -25.11 6.92 5.56
N GLU A 25 -25.43 5.74 6.12
CA GLU A 25 -26.61 4.88 5.89
C GLU A 25 -26.91 4.08 4.59
N LYS A 26 -27.02 2.76 4.83
CA LYS A 26 -27.96 1.70 4.35
C LYS A 26 -28.69 1.80 2.99
N GLY A 27 -28.52 0.74 2.18
CA GLY A 27 -29.52 0.26 1.22
C GLY A 27 -29.05 -0.94 0.36
N LYS A 28 -29.79 -2.05 0.35
CA LYS A 28 -29.72 -3.23 -0.56
C LYS A 28 -31.10 -3.32 -1.27
N PRO A 29 -31.42 -4.17 -2.30
CA PRO A 29 -30.66 -5.04 -3.25
C PRO A 29 -31.11 -4.96 -4.75
N GLY A 30 -30.44 -5.73 -5.64
CA GLY A 30 -30.98 -6.32 -6.90
C GLY A 30 -30.07 -6.10 -8.12
N GLY A 31 -29.83 -6.99 -9.09
CA GLY A 31 -30.29 -8.35 -9.43
C GLY A 31 -30.11 -8.60 -10.96
N GLY A 32 -29.69 -9.83 -11.37
CA GLY A 32 -29.71 -10.37 -12.75
C GLY A 32 -28.51 -9.99 -13.64
N GLY A 33 -27.69 -10.89 -14.21
CA GLY A 33 -27.96 -11.96 -15.22
C GLY A 33 -27.32 -11.51 -16.56
N GLY A 34 -26.67 -12.28 -17.44
CA GLY A 34 -26.26 -13.68 -17.61
C GLY A 34 -25.52 -13.80 -18.97
N GLY A 35 -24.76 -14.89 -19.17
CA GLY A 35 -24.25 -15.41 -20.47
C GLY A 35 -23.11 -14.64 -21.15
N ASP A 36 -22.26 -15.22 -22.02
CA ASP A 36 -21.88 -16.60 -22.36
C ASP A 36 -20.63 -16.47 -23.30
N GLY A 37 -19.75 -17.47 -23.29
CA GLY A 37 -18.89 -17.90 -24.41
C GLY A 37 -17.87 -16.95 -25.07
N GLY A 38 -16.58 -17.29 -24.98
CA GLY A 38 -15.57 -16.81 -25.94
C GLY A 38 -14.12 -17.15 -25.58
N GLY A 39 -13.61 -18.29 -26.05
CA GLY A 39 -12.20 -18.66 -25.91
C GLY A 39 -11.27 -17.74 -26.69
N GLY A 40 -10.35 -17.08 -25.96
CA GLY A 40 -9.19 -16.39 -26.48
C GLY A 40 -8.02 -16.75 -25.58
N GLY A 41 -6.84 -17.02 -26.15
CA GLY A 41 -5.64 -17.33 -25.37
C GLY A 41 -5.42 -16.24 -24.33
N SER A 42 -5.64 -16.57 -23.06
CA SER A 42 -5.50 -15.61 -21.98
C SER A 42 -4.02 -15.29 -21.88
N GLU A 43 -3.65 -14.04 -22.16
CA GLU A 43 -2.51 -13.46 -21.44
C GLU A 43 -2.68 -13.85 -19.97
N PRO A 44 -1.64 -14.38 -19.30
CA PRO A 44 -1.76 -14.81 -17.93
C PRO A 44 -2.41 -13.67 -17.16
N ALA A 45 -3.52 -13.96 -16.48
CA ALA A 45 -4.29 -12.96 -15.78
C ALA A 45 -3.33 -12.19 -14.88
N THR A 46 -3.16 -10.89 -15.13
CA THR A 46 -2.21 -10.06 -14.39
C THR A 46 -2.62 -10.08 -12.93
N ASN A 47 -1.78 -10.68 -12.08
CA ASN A 47 -2.06 -10.71 -10.65
C ASN A 47 -1.88 -9.30 -10.09
N LYS A 48 -2.63 -8.99 -9.04
CA LYS A 48 -2.55 -7.71 -8.34
C LYS A 48 -2.36 -7.99 -6.87
N VAL A 49 -1.23 -7.59 -6.31
CA VAL A 49 -0.89 -7.83 -4.90
C VAL A 49 -0.57 -6.52 -4.21
N ALA A 50 -0.99 -6.37 -2.96
CA ALA A 50 -0.75 -5.15 -2.21
C ALA A 50 -0.42 -5.39 -0.74
N LEU A 51 0.44 -4.54 -0.21
CA LEU A 51 0.65 -4.35 1.21
C LEU A 51 0.21 -2.93 1.58
N VAL A 52 -0.66 -2.83 2.57
CA VAL A 52 -1.16 -1.55 3.10
C VAL A 52 -0.86 -1.47 4.59
N ILE A 53 -0.18 -0.41 5.01
CA ILE A 53 0.29 -0.23 6.37
C ILE A 53 -0.30 1.07 6.91
N GLY A 54 -0.85 1.03 8.12
CA GLY A 54 -1.36 2.21 8.82
C GLY A 54 -0.95 2.16 10.29
N ILE A 55 -0.30 3.20 10.78
CA ILE A 55 0.18 3.24 12.16
C ILE A 55 -0.31 4.53 12.83
N SER A 56 -1.34 4.39 13.65
CA SER A 56 -1.83 5.44 14.55
C SER A 56 -1.25 5.25 15.96
N ASN A 57 -1.07 4.01 16.39
CA ASN A 57 -0.53 3.68 17.72
C ASN A 57 0.89 3.11 17.61
N TYR A 58 1.88 3.87 18.09
CA TYR A 58 3.29 3.51 18.11
C TYR A 58 3.70 3.04 19.51
N ASP A 59 4.82 2.31 19.64
CA ASP A 59 5.33 1.90 20.94
C ASP A 59 5.56 3.13 21.85
N GLY A 60 4.83 3.15 22.97
CA GLY A 60 4.69 4.32 23.84
C GLY A 60 3.42 5.10 23.52
N THR A 61 3.45 6.42 23.73
CA THR A 61 2.33 7.32 23.34
C THR A 61 2.82 8.64 22.75
N ARG A 62 4.15 8.83 22.65
CA ARG A 62 4.76 10.10 22.24
C ARG A 62 4.58 10.37 20.75
N TYR A 63 4.42 9.31 19.97
CA TYR A 63 4.42 9.36 18.52
C TYR A 63 3.06 8.95 17.93
N ASP A 64 2.01 8.88 18.74
CA ASP A 64 0.70 8.46 18.23
C ASP A 64 0.13 9.48 17.25
N LEU A 65 -0.53 8.96 16.21
CA LEU A 65 -1.32 9.66 15.22
C LEU A 65 -2.79 9.23 15.36
N GLN A 66 -3.70 9.94 14.70
CA GLN A 66 -5.13 9.72 14.94
C GLN A 66 -5.86 8.91 13.87
N TYR A 67 -5.38 8.88 12.63
CA TYR A 67 -6.19 8.42 11.49
C TYR A 67 -5.45 7.51 10.49
N CYS A 68 -4.17 7.20 10.73
CA CYS A 68 -3.38 6.42 9.78
C CYS A 68 -3.88 4.98 9.62
N ASP A 69 -4.47 4.40 10.66
CA ASP A 69 -5.13 3.11 10.62
C ASP A 69 -6.44 3.13 9.80
N ASP A 70 -7.20 4.23 9.86
CA ASP A 70 -8.38 4.45 9.01
C ASP A 70 -7.99 4.65 7.54
N ASP A 71 -6.98 5.48 7.26
CA ASP A 71 -6.46 5.70 5.90
C ASP A 71 -5.98 4.39 5.27
N ALA A 72 -5.31 3.53 6.05
CA ALA A 72 -4.91 2.21 5.60
C ALA A 72 -6.10 1.27 5.31
N ARG A 73 -7.18 1.34 6.09
CA ARG A 73 -8.40 0.55 5.82
C ARG A 73 -9.06 1.02 4.52
N ASP A 74 -9.09 2.33 4.27
CA ASP A 74 -9.65 2.90 3.04
C ASP A 74 -8.84 2.50 1.80
N TRP A 75 -7.50 2.59 1.87
CA TRP A 75 -6.63 2.09 0.81
C TRP A 75 -6.83 0.60 0.56
N ALA A 76 -6.89 -0.21 1.62
CA ALA A 76 -7.09 -1.65 1.48
C ALA A 76 -8.45 -1.97 0.82
N ASN A 77 -9.52 -1.28 1.19
CA ASN A 77 -10.83 -1.44 0.58
C ASN A 77 -10.84 -1.02 -0.89
N TYR A 78 -10.24 0.12 -1.21
CA TYR A 78 -10.11 0.60 -2.58
C TYR A 78 -9.36 -0.40 -3.46
N LEU A 79 -8.19 -0.88 -3.02
CA LEU A 79 -7.37 -1.83 -3.77
C LEU A 79 -8.06 -3.19 -3.92
N LYS A 80 -8.73 -3.71 -2.87
CA LYS A 80 -9.57 -4.91 -2.99
C LYS A 80 -10.65 -4.73 -4.07
N GLY A 81 -11.29 -3.57 -4.12
CA GLY A 81 -12.26 -3.22 -5.16
C GLY A 81 -11.67 -3.16 -6.59
N LYS A 82 -10.35 -3.00 -6.71
CA LYS A 82 -9.61 -3.07 -7.98
C LYS A 82 -9.06 -4.47 -8.29
N GLY A 83 -9.40 -5.47 -7.48
CA GLY A 83 -9.00 -6.86 -7.69
C GLY A 83 -7.64 -7.22 -7.08
N TYR A 84 -7.10 -6.40 -6.17
CA TYR A 84 -5.87 -6.74 -5.46
C TYR A 84 -6.12 -7.78 -4.36
N THR A 85 -5.20 -8.73 -4.22
CA THR A 85 -4.99 -9.46 -2.98
C THR A 85 -4.22 -8.57 -2.02
N VAL A 86 -4.89 -8.08 -0.98
CA VAL A 86 -4.34 -7.06 -0.07
C VAL A 86 -4.04 -7.66 1.31
N HIS A 87 -2.79 -7.55 1.74
CA HIS A 87 -2.38 -7.73 3.13
C HIS A 87 -2.29 -6.38 3.85
N THR A 88 -2.61 -6.38 5.14
CA THR A 88 -2.62 -5.15 5.95
C THR A 88 -1.83 -5.33 7.25
N LEU A 89 -1.06 -4.32 7.63
CA LEU A 89 -0.47 -4.21 8.97
C LEU A 89 -0.98 -2.93 9.64
N ILE A 90 -1.70 -3.08 10.75
CA ILE A 90 -2.30 -1.96 11.48
C ILE A 90 -1.67 -1.80 12.86
N ASP A 91 -1.28 -0.58 13.21
CA ASP A 91 -0.73 -0.20 14.51
C ASP A 91 0.42 -1.11 14.94
N GLY A 92 0.34 -1.70 16.14
CA GLY A 92 1.35 -2.58 16.71
C GLY A 92 1.65 -3.84 15.87
N GLN A 93 0.89 -4.13 14.82
CA GLN A 93 1.24 -5.17 13.85
C GLN A 93 2.37 -4.72 12.91
N ALA A 94 2.53 -3.42 12.67
CA ALA A 94 3.48 -2.84 11.73
C ALA A 94 4.90 -2.73 12.31
N THR A 95 5.37 -3.80 12.94
CA THR A 95 6.75 -3.93 13.42
C THR A 95 7.71 -4.07 12.24
N TYR A 96 9.00 -3.78 12.48
CA TYR A 96 10.04 -3.95 11.46
C TYR A 96 10.03 -5.35 10.83
N ASN A 97 9.96 -6.39 11.66
CA ASN A 97 10.01 -7.78 11.19
C ASN A 97 8.78 -8.15 10.36
N ASN A 98 7.59 -7.70 10.77
CA ASN A 98 6.36 -7.97 10.01
C ASN A 98 6.37 -7.24 8.67
N ILE A 99 6.79 -5.97 8.64
CA ILE A 99 6.91 -5.20 7.38
C ILE A 99 7.90 -5.88 6.43
N ALA A 100 9.07 -6.31 6.93
CA ALA A 100 10.05 -7.01 6.13
C ALA A 100 9.49 -8.34 5.57
N SER A 101 8.79 -9.12 6.41
CA SER A 101 8.17 -10.38 6.01
C SER A 101 7.08 -10.20 4.96
N GLU A 102 6.24 -9.16 5.08
CA GLU A 102 5.17 -8.89 4.12
C GLU A 102 5.71 -8.36 2.78
N ILE A 103 6.84 -7.64 2.79
CA ILE A 103 7.55 -7.27 1.54
C ILE A 103 8.17 -8.51 0.88
N ASP A 104 8.70 -9.44 1.66
CA ASP A 104 9.20 -10.72 1.12
C ASP A 104 8.05 -11.57 0.56
N TRP A 105 6.88 -11.55 1.19
CA TRP A 105 5.66 -12.14 0.64
C TRP A 105 5.26 -11.48 -0.68
N LEU A 106 5.20 -10.14 -0.75
CA LEU A 106 4.87 -9.42 -1.98
C LEU A 106 5.76 -9.86 -3.15
N ASN A 107 7.08 -9.94 -2.91
CA ASN A 107 8.06 -10.38 -3.90
C ASN A 107 7.82 -11.83 -4.36
N SER A 108 7.43 -12.71 -3.43
CA SER A 108 7.13 -14.12 -3.74
C SER A 108 5.79 -14.32 -4.47
N ALA A 109 4.87 -13.37 -4.33
CA ALA A 109 3.50 -13.46 -4.83
C ALA A 109 3.31 -12.84 -6.23
N GLU A 110 4.26 -12.02 -6.66
CA GLU A 110 4.24 -11.33 -7.95
C GLU A 110 5.15 -12.01 -8.98
N ASN A 111 4.80 -11.84 -10.26
CA ASN A 111 5.62 -12.18 -11.41
C ASN A 111 5.75 -10.98 -12.36
N ALA A 112 6.64 -11.12 -13.35
CA ALA A 112 6.76 -10.15 -14.42
C ALA A 112 5.41 -9.88 -15.11
N GLY A 113 4.95 -8.62 -15.07
CA GLY A 113 3.69 -8.18 -15.67
C GLY A 113 2.56 -7.91 -14.67
N ASP A 114 2.68 -8.43 -13.45
CA ASP A 114 1.74 -8.22 -12.33
C ASP A 114 1.79 -6.78 -11.82
N GLU A 115 0.78 -6.34 -11.08
CA GLU A 115 0.75 -5.03 -10.43
C GLU A 115 0.97 -5.17 -8.92
N VAL A 116 1.95 -4.45 -8.40
CA VAL A 116 2.27 -4.42 -6.97
C VAL A 116 1.91 -3.05 -6.42
N ALA A 117 1.24 -3.01 -5.28
CA ALA A 117 0.99 -1.78 -4.54
C ALA A 117 1.57 -1.84 -3.13
N PHE A 118 2.30 -0.81 -2.73
CA PHE A 118 2.75 -0.60 -1.37
C PHE A 118 2.19 0.73 -0.88
N CYS A 119 1.33 0.71 0.15
CA CYS A 119 0.76 1.91 0.75
C CYS A 119 1.16 1.99 2.21
N TYR A 120 1.62 3.15 2.65
CA TYR A 120 2.01 3.41 4.03
C TYR A 120 1.42 4.73 4.51
N ALA A 121 0.72 4.70 5.64
CA ALA A 121 0.26 5.87 6.39
C ALA A 121 0.89 5.86 7.79
N GLY A 122 1.57 6.95 8.15
CA GLY A 122 2.27 7.06 9.43
C GLY A 122 3.39 8.11 9.43
N HIS A 123 4.29 8.06 10.42
CA HIS A 123 5.43 8.99 10.48
C HIS A 123 6.43 8.79 9.35
N GLY A 124 6.78 9.88 8.68
CA GLY A 124 7.99 10.02 7.89
C GLY A 124 9.03 10.80 8.69
N ILE A 125 10.30 10.38 8.64
CA ILE A 125 11.39 11.06 9.35
C ILE A 125 12.57 11.30 8.42
N ILE A 126 13.30 12.40 8.63
CA ILE A 126 14.61 12.62 8.02
C ILE A 126 15.68 12.24 9.04
N GLU A 127 16.48 11.23 8.71
CA GLU A 127 17.65 10.85 9.49
C GLU A 127 18.92 11.35 8.77
N ARG A 128 19.85 11.98 9.52
CA ARG A 128 21.07 12.60 9.00
C ARG A 128 21.92 11.71 8.07
N LYS A 129 22.07 10.43 8.39
CA LYS A 129 22.88 9.43 7.67
C LYS A 129 22.05 8.58 6.70
N LEU A 130 20.78 8.36 6.98
CA LEU A 130 19.93 7.45 6.20
C LEU A 130 19.00 8.17 5.20
N GLY A 131 18.85 9.49 5.33
CA GLY A 131 17.89 10.28 4.56
C GLY A 131 16.44 10.04 5.01
N SER A 132 15.51 10.09 4.05
CA SER A 132 14.09 9.84 4.29
C SER A 132 13.86 8.40 4.74
N CYS A 133 13.14 8.24 5.85
CA CYS A 133 12.75 6.96 6.40
C CYS A 133 11.25 6.98 6.78
N ILE A 134 10.62 5.82 6.77
CA ILE A 134 9.39 5.60 7.54
C ILE A 134 9.75 5.13 8.95
N LEU A 135 8.83 5.29 9.89
CA LEU A 135 8.95 4.76 11.25
C LEU A 135 8.00 3.58 11.43
N THR A 136 8.51 2.46 11.91
CA THR A 136 7.69 1.29 12.25
C THR A 136 7.03 1.44 13.61
N SER A 137 6.03 0.61 13.94
CA SER A 137 5.33 0.69 15.22
C SER A 137 6.27 0.49 16.42
N ASP A 138 7.29 -0.36 16.25
CA ASP A 138 8.37 -0.63 17.20
C ASP A 138 9.57 0.35 17.08
N LEU A 139 9.34 1.52 16.48
CA LEU A 139 10.26 2.66 16.40
C LEU A 139 11.58 2.41 15.64
N TYR A 140 11.61 1.39 14.77
CA TYR A 140 12.70 1.21 13.82
C TYR A 140 12.55 2.14 12.62
N LYS A 141 13.68 2.56 12.06
CA LYS A 141 13.75 3.44 10.91
C LYS A 141 14.00 2.62 9.66
N VAL A 142 13.08 2.67 8.71
CA VAL A 142 13.21 1.98 7.43
C VAL A 142 13.51 3.02 6.35
N SER A 143 14.74 3.00 5.84
CA SER A 143 15.25 4.05 4.95
C SER A 143 14.86 3.83 3.49
N TYR A 144 14.91 4.91 2.70
CA TYR A 144 14.80 4.85 1.24
C TYR A 144 15.72 3.77 0.62
N LYS A 145 16.98 3.68 1.08
CA LYS A 145 17.92 2.67 0.56
C LYS A 145 17.43 1.25 0.81
N TRP A 146 16.85 0.99 1.99
CA TRP A 146 16.30 -0.32 2.32
C TRP A 146 15.16 -0.72 1.36
N PHE A 147 14.28 0.22 1.01
CA PHE A 147 13.25 0.01 -0.01
C PHE A 147 13.85 -0.29 -1.38
N VAL A 148 14.84 0.50 -1.82
CA VAL A 148 15.53 0.26 -3.10
C VAL A 148 16.14 -1.14 -3.13
N ASP A 149 16.83 -1.55 -2.08
CA ASP A 149 17.47 -2.87 -2.02
C ASP A 149 16.42 -3.99 -2.13
N LYS A 150 15.32 -3.92 -1.36
CA LYS A 150 14.23 -4.93 -1.38
C LYS A 150 13.51 -4.99 -2.72
N PHE A 151 13.01 -3.86 -3.22
CA PHE A 151 12.22 -3.79 -4.44
C PHE A 151 13.05 -3.96 -5.72
N SER A 152 14.39 -3.83 -5.66
CA SER A 152 15.26 -4.12 -6.81
C SER A 152 15.25 -5.58 -7.27
N THR A 153 14.73 -6.48 -6.43
CA THR A 153 14.64 -7.92 -6.71
C THR A 153 13.29 -8.36 -7.28
N PHE A 154 12.31 -7.45 -7.34
CA PHE A 154 10.99 -7.73 -7.88
C PHE A 154 11.08 -7.95 -9.41
N SER A 155 10.30 -8.91 -9.89
CA SER A 155 10.14 -9.21 -11.31
C SER A 155 9.17 -8.25 -11.99
N SER A 156 8.16 -7.78 -11.27
CA SER A 156 7.22 -6.79 -11.78
C SER A 156 7.86 -5.41 -11.94
N ALA A 157 7.61 -4.79 -13.09
CA ALA A 157 7.95 -3.40 -13.35
C ALA A 157 6.82 -2.42 -13.01
N LYS A 158 5.65 -2.90 -12.59
CA LYS A 158 4.45 -2.09 -12.32
C LYS A 158 4.21 -1.99 -10.82
N ILE A 159 5.07 -1.22 -10.15
CA ILE A 159 5.02 -1.04 -8.69
C ILE A 159 4.52 0.37 -8.38
N PHE A 160 3.39 0.44 -7.69
CA PHE A 160 2.80 1.67 -7.18
C PHE A 160 3.18 1.85 -5.70
N PHE A 161 3.64 3.05 -5.34
CA PHE A 161 3.90 3.43 -3.96
C PHE A 161 2.99 4.58 -3.55
N CYS A 162 2.33 4.45 -2.40
CA CYS A 162 1.61 5.52 -1.72
C CYS A 162 2.24 5.74 -0.34
N PHE A 163 2.62 6.99 -0.06
CA PHE A 163 3.10 7.40 1.25
C PHE A 163 2.24 8.54 1.73
N ASP A 164 1.30 8.24 2.62
CA ASP A 164 0.58 9.23 3.41
C ASP A 164 1.32 9.47 4.72
N ALA A 165 2.53 10.03 4.58
CA ALA A 165 3.44 10.25 5.69
C ALA A 165 3.76 11.73 5.84
N CYS A 166 3.50 12.26 7.04
CA CYS A 166 3.91 13.61 7.42
C CYS A 166 5.34 13.61 7.99
N GLN A 167 6.10 14.67 7.72
CA GLN A 167 7.42 14.96 8.30
C GLN A 167 7.31 15.78 9.58
#